data_AF-A0A973FF19-F1
#
_entry.id   AF-A0A973FF19-F1
#
_cell.length_a   1.000
_cell.length_b   1.000
_cell.length_c   1.000
_cell.angle_alpha   90.00
_cell.angle_beta   90.00
_cell.angle_gamma   90.00
#
_symmetry.space_group_name_H-M   'P 1'
#
loop_
_entity.id
_entity.type
_entity.pdbx_description
1 polymer ?
#
loop_
_entity_poly.entity_id
_entity_poly.type
_entity_poly.pdbx_seq_one_letter_code
_entity_poly.pdbx_strand_id
1 'polypeptide(L)'
;MANPGHLAILNNGRDVWNKWREENAAVEPDLIKANFEGAKLYGFNLKCANLNGSNLKGAKLYGSNLEGSNLRGTHLEGAKLYGSNLKGSNLEGAKLYGSNLEGSNLMKSNLMGAKLCEANLKEAHLHGSNLDGANLESANLEGANLEGANLYRAILLGSNMNGAYLNGSNLEGANLNGAHLNGSNLKEANLKEANLKEANLKEAHLHGANLEGSNLEGANLERAYLDRSNLKKADLKHTDISIASLIDANLDGANLTGAKLWEATRSGWSIKDVICEYVYFDREGKHKTEFAPGEFERLYSEKARIVLQYKDGLTRFELATLPMLIQFVERNHPGCRLRWKSFQEDAGGESATIVIEDLGNCEEEKLRAEVEGLKNQIREKEERLLAARSEYEGLQKFMFNAMKEFSMLNVNIEGDNYGPIGKKSKVERQIINNHDPAAISNLINEILAIRTDIVQVLSPEQSVDFDAAIKDLQAQVVSPQKDQDSFKKGLTKLGGFVLKAMEHGANLSTIATAFQAFGIHLPFG
;
A
#
# COMPACT_ATOMS: atom_id res chain seq x y z
N MET A 1 -65.26 -16.43 1.34
CA MET A 1 -65.45 -17.89 1.52
C MET A 1 -65.06 -18.52 0.21
N ALA A 2 -64.41 -19.68 0.21
CA ALA A 2 -64.01 -20.39 -1.00
C ALA A 2 -65.19 -20.65 -1.95
N ASN A 3 -64.91 -20.71 -3.25
CA ASN A 3 -65.91 -21.02 -4.28
C ASN A 3 -66.36 -22.50 -4.13
N PRO A 4 -67.66 -22.77 -3.89
CA PRO A 4 -68.15 -24.14 -3.69
C PRO A 4 -67.94 -25.05 -4.90
N GLY A 5 -68.01 -24.51 -6.12
CA GLY A 5 -67.77 -25.26 -7.36
C GLY A 5 -66.31 -25.71 -7.48
N HIS A 6 -65.36 -24.81 -7.18
CA HIS A 6 -63.95 -25.17 -7.16
C HIS A 6 -63.64 -26.24 -6.11
N LEU A 7 -64.20 -26.11 -4.89
CA LEU A 7 -64.05 -27.11 -3.84
C LEU A 7 -64.63 -28.47 -4.24
N ALA A 8 -65.80 -28.49 -4.88
CA ALA A 8 -66.43 -29.73 -5.34
C ALA A 8 -65.55 -30.45 -6.36
N ILE A 9 -64.97 -29.73 -7.33
CA ILE A 9 -64.05 -30.32 -8.33
C ILE A 9 -62.79 -30.84 -7.64
N LEU A 10 -62.20 -30.06 -6.74
CA LEU A 10 -60.98 -30.45 -6.01
C LEU A 10 -61.20 -31.72 -5.17
N ASN A 11 -62.36 -31.84 -4.53
CA ASN A 11 -62.74 -33.00 -3.72
C ASN A 11 -62.93 -34.29 -4.53
N ASN A 12 -63.10 -34.21 -5.85
CA ASN A 12 -63.13 -35.39 -6.73
C ASN A 12 -61.73 -35.97 -7.01
N GLY A 13 -60.68 -35.38 -6.43
CA GLY A 13 -59.32 -35.90 -6.47
C GLY A 13 -58.46 -35.27 -7.55
N ARG A 14 -57.17 -35.62 -7.49
CA ARG A 14 -56.09 -34.98 -8.26
C ARG A 14 -56.33 -35.01 -9.76
N ASP A 15 -56.72 -36.16 -10.29
CA ASP A 15 -56.75 -36.37 -11.74
C ASP A 15 -57.93 -35.60 -12.36
N VAL A 16 -59.07 -35.55 -11.66
CA VAL A 16 -60.23 -34.73 -12.06
C VAL A 16 -59.88 -33.24 -11.99
N TRP A 17 -59.25 -32.81 -10.89
CA TRP A 17 -58.80 -31.43 -10.72
C TRP A 17 -57.81 -31.01 -11.80
N ASN A 18 -56.77 -31.81 -12.03
CA ASN A 18 -55.72 -31.49 -12.99
C ASN A 18 -56.27 -31.45 -14.42
N LYS A 19 -57.16 -32.37 -14.81
CA LYS A 19 -57.85 -32.32 -16.10
C LYS A 19 -58.70 -31.05 -16.24
N TRP A 20 -59.47 -30.71 -15.19
CA TRP A 20 -60.24 -29.46 -15.17
C TRP A 20 -59.33 -28.24 -15.33
N ARG A 21 -58.14 -28.23 -14.71
CA ARG A 21 -57.15 -27.16 -14.87
C ARG A 21 -56.58 -27.04 -16.28
N GLU A 22 -56.42 -28.16 -16.99
CA GLU A 22 -55.99 -28.16 -18.40
C GLU A 22 -57.04 -27.49 -19.28
N GLU A 23 -58.32 -27.80 -19.06
CA GLU A 23 -59.46 -27.24 -19.80
C GLU A 23 -59.78 -25.79 -19.40
N ASN A 24 -59.39 -25.38 -18.18
CA ASN A 24 -59.72 -24.08 -17.58
C ASN A 24 -58.48 -23.31 -17.12
N ALA A 25 -57.42 -23.29 -17.94
CA ALA A 25 -56.12 -22.74 -17.57
C ALA A 25 -56.15 -21.25 -17.15
N ALA A 26 -57.09 -20.47 -17.69
CA ALA A 26 -57.27 -19.05 -17.36
C ALA A 26 -58.06 -18.80 -16.07
N VAL A 27 -58.71 -19.82 -15.50
CA VAL A 27 -59.46 -19.68 -14.25
C VAL A 27 -58.49 -19.68 -13.07
N GLU A 28 -58.55 -18.64 -12.26
CA GLU A 28 -57.87 -18.58 -10.96
C GLU A 28 -58.73 -19.28 -9.90
N PRO A 29 -58.28 -20.42 -9.35
CA PRO A 29 -59.12 -21.15 -8.40
C PRO A 29 -59.25 -20.42 -7.05
N ASP A 30 -60.46 -19.99 -6.71
CA ASP A 30 -60.77 -19.41 -5.41
C ASP A 30 -61.02 -20.49 -4.34
N LEU A 31 -60.03 -20.66 -3.46
CA LEU A 31 -60.02 -21.58 -2.32
C LEU A 31 -59.82 -20.81 -0.99
N ILE A 32 -60.19 -19.53 -0.94
CA ILE A 32 -59.92 -18.64 0.19
C ILE A 32 -60.49 -19.17 1.52
N LYS A 33 -59.66 -19.18 2.57
CA LYS A 33 -60.03 -19.65 3.92
C LYS A 33 -60.60 -21.07 3.96
N ALA A 34 -60.34 -21.90 2.95
CA ALA A 34 -60.77 -23.29 2.95
C ALA A 34 -60.02 -24.10 4.01
N ASN A 35 -60.63 -25.18 4.48
CA ASN A 35 -59.98 -26.12 5.40
C ASN A 35 -59.50 -27.36 4.65
N PHE A 36 -58.19 -27.53 4.62
CA PHE A 36 -57.45 -28.63 4.00
C PHE A 36 -56.46 -29.26 4.99
N GLU A 37 -56.75 -29.18 6.29
CA GLU A 37 -55.92 -29.80 7.32
C GLU A 37 -55.70 -31.29 7.04
N GLY A 38 -54.44 -31.71 6.98
CA GLY A 38 -54.04 -33.08 6.67
C GLY A 38 -54.39 -33.57 5.25
N ALA A 39 -54.88 -32.69 4.37
CA ALA A 39 -55.35 -33.08 3.04
C ALA A 39 -54.22 -33.65 2.17
N LYS A 40 -54.60 -34.58 1.28
CA LYS A 40 -53.70 -35.21 0.31
C LYS A 40 -53.75 -34.45 -1.02
N LEU A 41 -52.92 -33.42 -1.15
CA LEU A 41 -52.86 -32.50 -2.29
C LEU A 41 -51.58 -32.65 -3.13
N TYR A 42 -50.90 -33.78 -3.02
CA TYR A 42 -49.63 -34.03 -3.74
C TYR A 42 -49.86 -34.07 -5.25
N GLY A 43 -49.01 -33.37 -6.00
CA GLY A 43 -49.13 -33.28 -7.47
C GLY A 43 -50.38 -32.56 -8.00
N PHE A 44 -51.16 -31.87 -7.15
CA PHE A 44 -52.25 -31.02 -7.63
C PHE A 44 -51.70 -29.79 -8.35
N ASN A 45 -52.36 -29.38 -9.43
CA ASN A 45 -52.11 -28.11 -10.11
C ASN A 45 -52.92 -26.98 -9.44
N LEU A 46 -52.34 -26.35 -8.44
CA LEU A 46 -52.89 -25.20 -7.69
C LEU A 46 -52.30 -23.86 -8.18
N LYS A 47 -51.77 -23.81 -9.41
CA LYS A 47 -51.20 -22.59 -10.01
C LYS A 47 -52.21 -21.43 -9.95
N CYS A 48 -51.77 -20.25 -9.53
CA CYS A 48 -52.58 -19.04 -9.36
C CYS A 48 -53.82 -19.22 -8.44
N ALA A 49 -53.89 -20.27 -7.62
CA ALA A 49 -55.00 -20.44 -6.70
C ALA A 49 -54.95 -19.39 -5.59
N ASN A 50 -56.12 -18.86 -5.23
CA ASN A 50 -56.29 -18.04 -4.05
C ASN A 50 -56.52 -18.94 -2.84
N LEU A 51 -55.49 -19.14 -2.04
CA LEU A 51 -55.48 -19.92 -0.81
C LEU A 51 -55.35 -19.04 0.44
N ASN A 52 -55.55 -17.72 0.32
CA ASN A 52 -55.35 -16.76 1.39
C ASN A 52 -56.10 -17.18 2.68
N GLY A 53 -55.36 -17.24 3.79
CA GLY A 53 -55.89 -17.59 5.10
C GLY A 53 -56.46 -19.00 5.22
N SER A 54 -56.16 -19.90 4.28
CA SER A 54 -56.61 -21.29 4.33
C SER A 54 -55.87 -22.09 5.40
N ASN A 55 -56.51 -23.15 5.89
CA ASN A 55 -55.88 -24.11 6.79
C ASN A 55 -55.31 -25.29 6.00
N LEU A 56 -53.99 -25.35 5.84
CA LEU A 56 -53.23 -26.42 5.20
C LEU A 56 -52.28 -27.10 6.19
N LYS A 57 -52.55 -27.00 7.49
CA LYS A 57 -51.75 -27.63 8.54
C LYS A 57 -51.60 -29.13 8.27
N GLY A 58 -50.36 -29.62 8.26
CA GLY A 58 -50.04 -31.03 8.02
C GLY A 58 -50.43 -31.56 6.62
N ALA A 59 -50.87 -30.70 5.70
CA ALA A 59 -51.25 -31.11 4.36
C ALA A 59 -50.06 -31.68 3.58
N LYS A 60 -50.33 -32.66 2.70
CA LYS A 60 -49.34 -33.28 1.83
C LYS A 60 -49.41 -32.62 0.47
N LEU A 61 -48.50 -31.69 0.18
CA LEU A 61 -48.42 -30.86 -1.02
C LEU A 61 -47.19 -31.18 -1.90
N TYR A 62 -46.46 -32.25 -1.60
CA TYR A 62 -45.23 -32.57 -2.32
C TYR A 62 -45.46 -32.72 -3.83
N GLY A 63 -44.55 -32.16 -4.62
CA GLY A 63 -44.64 -32.10 -6.08
C GLY A 63 -45.86 -31.35 -6.64
N SER A 64 -46.65 -30.66 -5.82
CA SER A 64 -47.76 -29.82 -6.31
C SER A 64 -47.24 -28.57 -7.03
N ASN A 65 -48.05 -28.02 -7.93
CA ASN A 65 -47.77 -26.75 -8.59
C ASN A 65 -48.58 -25.64 -7.92
N LEU A 66 -47.91 -24.78 -7.14
CA LEU A 66 -48.44 -23.60 -6.45
C LEU A 66 -47.89 -22.30 -7.06
N GLU A 67 -47.37 -22.34 -8.29
CA GLU A 67 -46.80 -21.18 -8.97
C GLU A 67 -47.79 -20.01 -8.98
N GLY A 68 -47.34 -18.83 -8.57
CA GLY A 68 -48.16 -17.61 -8.55
C GLY A 68 -49.38 -17.66 -7.61
N SER A 69 -49.53 -18.69 -6.77
CA SER A 69 -50.65 -18.79 -5.83
C SER A 69 -50.58 -17.71 -4.74
N ASN A 70 -51.75 -17.34 -4.21
CA ASN A 70 -51.86 -16.45 -3.05
C ASN A 70 -52.04 -17.28 -1.78
N LEU A 71 -50.98 -17.41 -0.99
CA LEU A 71 -50.88 -18.14 0.27
C LEU A 71 -50.72 -17.18 1.47
N ARG A 72 -51.11 -15.92 1.32
CA ARG A 72 -50.97 -14.91 2.39
C ARG A 72 -51.70 -15.37 3.65
N GLY A 73 -51.00 -15.36 4.78
CA GLY A 73 -51.54 -15.74 6.08
C GLY A 73 -52.03 -17.18 6.20
N THR A 74 -51.70 -18.04 5.24
CA THR A 74 -52.10 -19.46 5.24
C THR A 74 -51.40 -20.21 6.37
N HIS A 75 -52.12 -21.15 6.97
CA HIS A 75 -51.61 -22.06 7.99
C HIS A 75 -51.01 -23.30 7.31
N LEU A 76 -49.69 -23.42 7.29
CA LEU A 76 -48.91 -24.49 6.65
C LEU A 76 -48.04 -25.24 7.67
N GLU A 77 -48.37 -25.15 8.96
CA GLU A 77 -47.59 -25.77 10.02
C GLU A 77 -47.48 -27.28 9.80
N GLY A 78 -46.26 -27.82 9.78
CA GLY A 78 -45.98 -29.23 9.50
C GLY A 78 -46.39 -29.73 8.11
N ALA A 79 -46.76 -28.84 7.18
CA ALA A 79 -47.11 -29.23 5.82
C ALA A 79 -45.89 -29.81 5.06
N LYS A 80 -46.14 -30.76 4.16
CA LYS A 80 -45.11 -31.42 3.35
C LYS A 80 -45.14 -30.87 1.92
N LEU A 81 -44.25 -29.93 1.63
CA LEU A 81 -44.11 -29.20 0.36
C LEU A 81 -42.84 -29.60 -0.43
N TYR A 82 -42.12 -30.66 -0.04
CA TYR A 82 -40.88 -31.05 -0.72
C TYR A 82 -41.08 -31.22 -2.24
N GLY A 83 -40.16 -30.65 -3.02
CA GLY A 83 -40.21 -30.63 -4.48
C GLY A 83 -41.42 -29.91 -5.11
N SER A 84 -42.22 -29.16 -4.34
CA SER A 84 -43.33 -28.37 -4.90
C SER A 84 -42.82 -27.11 -5.62
N ASN A 85 -43.62 -26.61 -6.57
CA ASN A 85 -43.33 -25.37 -7.28
C ASN A 85 -44.12 -24.21 -6.69
N LEU A 86 -43.48 -23.33 -5.93
CA LEU A 86 -44.03 -22.12 -5.32
C LEU A 86 -43.50 -20.82 -5.98
N LYS A 87 -42.92 -20.92 -7.18
CA LYS A 87 -42.33 -19.79 -7.87
C LYS A 87 -43.31 -18.62 -7.99
N GLY A 88 -42.88 -17.43 -7.58
CA GLY A 88 -43.69 -16.21 -7.63
C GLY A 88 -44.96 -16.21 -6.76
N SER A 89 -45.13 -17.20 -5.87
CA SER A 89 -46.28 -17.22 -4.96
C SER A 89 -46.14 -16.16 -3.85
N ASN A 90 -47.27 -15.79 -3.26
CA ASN A 90 -47.33 -14.86 -2.14
C ASN A 90 -47.60 -15.60 -0.83
N LEU A 91 -46.56 -15.82 -0.01
CA LEU A 91 -46.59 -16.43 1.32
C LEU A 91 -46.45 -15.37 2.44
N GLU A 92 -46.77 -14.11 2.20
CA GLU A 92 -46.62 -13.07 3.21
C GLU A 92 -47.38 -13.43 4.50
N GLY A 93 -46.65 -13.41 5.63
CA GLY A 93 -47.19 -13.77 6.94
C GLY A 93 -47.70 -15.21 7.08
N ALA A 94 -47.41 -16.10 6.12
CA ALA A 94 -47.79 -17.51 6.22
C ALA A 94 -47.09 -18.20 7.40
N LYS A 95 -47.76 -19.19 8.00
CA LYS A 95 -47.26 -19.95 9.15
C LYS A 95 -46.73 -21.30 8.67
N LEU A 96 -45.42 -21.45 8.64
CA LEU A 96 -44.70 -22.59 8.06
C LEU A 96 -43.87 -23.35 9.11
N TYR A 97 -44.19 -23.20 10.40
CA TYR A 97 -43.49 -23.86 11.51
C TYR A 97 -43.34 -25.37 11.26
N GLY A 98 -42.10 -25.87 11.30
CA GLY A 98 -41.77 -27.30 11.10
C GLY A 98 -42.23 -27.88 9.76
N SER A 99 -42.54 -27.06 8.76
CA SER A 99 -42.92 -27.53 7.42
C SER A 99 -41.70 -28.04 6.65
N ASN A 100 -41.93 -28.94 5.70
CA ASN A 100 -40.86 -29.46 4.84
C ASN A 100 -40.98 -28.91 3.42
N LEU A 101 -40.07 -28.00 3.05
CA LEU A 101 -39.91 -27.34 1.76
C LEU A 101 -38.64 -27.80 1.01
N GLU A 102 -38.08 -28.94 1.37
CA GLU A 102 -36.85 -29.48 0.76
C GLU A 102 -36.94 -29.54 -0.77
N GLY A 103 -35.95 -28.98 -1.45
CA GLY A 103 -35.88 -28.92 -2.91
C GLY A 103 -37.05 -28.18 -3.59
N SER A 104 -37.87 -27.44 -2.84
CA SER A 104 -39.00 -26.70 -3.42
C SER A 104 -38.52 -25.46 -4.18
N ASN A 105 -39.27 -25.06 -5.21
CA ASN A 105 -38.99 -23.87 -5.98
C ASN A 105 -39.73 -22.66 -5.41
N LEU A 106 -39.04 -21.77 -4.70
CA LEU A 106 -39.56 -20.54 -4.11
C LEU A 106 -39.02 -19.28 -4.83
N MET A 107 -38.49 -19.42 -6.04
CA MET A 107 -37.86 -18.31 -6.76
C MET A 107 -38.83 -17.14 -6.90
N LYS A 108 -38.37 -15.93 -6.57
CA LYS A 108 -39.15 -14.68 -6.64
C LYS A 108 -40.47 -14.70 -5.86
N SER A 109 -40.64 -15.61 -4.92
CA SER A 109 -41.80 -15.63 -4.03
C SER A 109 -41.70 -14.55 -2.95
N ASN A 110 -42.85 -14.14 -2.40
CA ASN A 110 -42.91 -13.20 -1.28
C ASN A 110 -43.16 -13.96 0.02
N LEU A 111 -42.14 -14.06 0.88
CA LEU A 111 -42.20 -14.64 2.23
C LEU A 111 -42.04 -13.55 3.33
N MET A 112 -42.32 -12.29 3.02
CA MET A 112 -42.20 -11.21 4.02
C MET A 112 -42.98 -11.56 5.29
N GLY A 113 -42.30 -11.48 6.43
CA GLY A 113 -42.85 -11.79 7.76
C GLY A 113 -43.32 -13.23 7.97
N ALA A 114 -43.05 -14.16 7.04
CA ALA A 114 -43.42 -15.56 7.16
C ALA A 114 -42.74 -16.22 8.38
N LYS A 115 -43.39 -17.25 8.94
CA LYS A 115 -42.93 -17.94 10.14
C LYS A 115 -42.44 -19.33 9.79
N LEU A 116 -41.14 -19.48 9.58
CA LEU A 116 -40.42 -20.66 9.11
C LEU A 116 -39.55 -21.31 10.20
N CYS A 117 -39.85 -21.07 11.50
CA CYS A 117 -39.06 -21.69 12.57
C CYS A 117 -39.06 -23.22 12.42
N GLU A 118 -37.88 -23.82 12.55
CA GLU A 118 -37.64 -25.26 12.38
C GLU A 118 -38.08 -25.83 11.01
N ALA A 119 -38.35 -24.98 10.00
CA ALA A 119 -38.71 -25.47 8.67
C ALA A 119 -37.49 -26.10 7.97
N ASN A 120 -37.73 -27.15 7.19
CA ASN A 120 -36.71 -27.76 6.34
C ASN A 120 -36.76 -27.13 4.94
N LEU A 121 -35.81 -26.26 4.63
CA LEU A 121 -35.58 -25.60 3.34
C LEU A 121 -34.30 -26.11 2.66
N LYS A 122 -33.80 -27.30 3.04
CA LYS A 122 -32.62 -27.91 2.43
C LYS A 122 -32.76 -27.93 0.90
N GLU A 123 -31.73 -27.45 0.21
CA GLU A 123 -31.67 -27.38 -1.25
C GLU A 123 -32.84 -26.59 -1.92
N ALA A 124 -33.58 -25.78 -1.16
CA ALA A 124 -34.68 -25.00 -1.72
C ALA A 124 -34.15 -23.87 -2.64
N HIS A 125 -34.91 -23.56 -3.69
CA HIS A 125 -34.56 -22.50 -4.64
C HIS A 125 -35.26 -21.19 -4.26
N LEU A 126 -34.57 -20.29 -3.57
CA LEU A 126 -35.05 -19.01 -3.05
C LEU A 126 -34.48 -17.80 -3.81
N HIS A 127 -33.87 -17.99 -4.98
CA HIS A 127 -33.27 -16.92 -5.78
C HIS A 127 -34.25 -15.75 -6.00
N GLY A 128 -33.82 -14.55 -5.61
CA GLY A 128 -34.59 -13.30 -5.71
C GLY A 128 -35.90 -13.28 -4.92
N SER A 129 -36.08 -14.16 -3.93
CA SER A 129 -37.26 -14.14 -3.06
C SER A 129 -37.17 -13.03 -2.01
N ASN A 130 -38.32 -12.62 -1.47
CA ASN A 130 -38.39 -11.63 -0.41
C ASN A 130 -38.70 -12.28 0.94
N LEU A 131 -37.73 -12.32 1.84
CA LEU A 131 -37.80 -12.84 3.21
C LEU A 131 -37.64 -11.73 4.27
N ASP A 132 -37.93 -10.48 3.93
CA ASP A 132 -37.89 -9.34 4.86
C ASP A 132 -38.67 -9.65 6.14
N GLY A 133 -37.99 -9.58 7.29
CA GLY A 133 -38.54 -9.86 8.61
C GLY A 133 -39.08 -11.29 8.81
N ALA A 134 -38.74 -12.23 7.93
CA ALA A 134 -39.13 -13.63 8.10
C ALA A 134 -38.42 -14.25 9.32
N ASN A 135 -39.11 -15.14 10.02
CA ASN A 135 -38.53 -15.90 11.12
C ASN A 135 -38.10 -17.29 10.63
N LEU A 136 -36.80 -17.51 10.51
CA LEU A 136 -36.11 -18.74 10.10
C LEU A 136 -35.27 -19.32 11.25
N GLU A 137 -35.63 -19.03 12.50
CA GLU A 137 -34.98 -19.57 13.70
C GLU A 137 -34.90 -21.10 13.63
N SER A 138 -33.69 -21.64 13.77
CA SER A 138 -33.38 -23.07 13.68
C SER A 138 -33.86 -23.76 12.39
N ALA A 139 -34.12 -23.00 11.32
CA ALA A 139 -34.47 -23.57 10.03
C ALA A 139 -33.25 -24.28 9.39
N ASN A 140 -33.52 -25.32 8.59
CA ASN A 140 -32.50 -25.99 7.81
C ASN A 140 -32.46 -25.45 6.38
N LEU A 141 -31.46 -24.65 6.05
CA LEU A 141 -31.19 -24.02 4.75
C LEU A 141 -29.92 -24.60 4.09
N GLU A 142 -29.47 -25.79 4.50
CA GLU A 142 -28.30 -26.45 3.93
C GLU A 142 -28.39 -26.52 2.39
N GLY A 143 -27.38 -26.00 1.69
CA GLY A 143 -27.33 -25.97 0.23
C GLY A 143 -28.43 -25.15 -0.46
N ALA A 144 -29.24 -24.38 0.26
CA ALA A 144 -30.29 -23.57 -0.33
C ALA A 144 -29.71 -22.46 -1.24
N ASN A 145 -30.41 -22.14 -2.33
CA ASN A 145 -30.04 -21.03 -3.21
C ASN A 145 -30.82 -19.76 -2.83
N LEU A 146 -30.16 -18.84 -2.13
CA LEU A 146 -30.65 -17.54 -1.68
C LEU A 146 -30.00 -16.37 -2.46
N GLU A 147 -29.46 -16.61 -3.66
CA GLU A 147 -28.81 -15.59 -4.47
C GLU A 147 -29.77 -14.41 -4.74
N GLY A 148 -29.32 -13.19 -4.44
CA GLY A 148 -30.12 -11.97 -4.58
C GLY A 148 -31.39 -11.92 -3.73
N ALA A 149 -31.58 -12.82 -2.76
CA ALA A 149 -32.74 -12.79 -1.87
C ALA A 149 -32.67 -11.61 -0.90
N ASN A 150 -33.83 -11.06 -0.53
CA ASN A 150 -33.93 -10.02 0.49
C ASN A 150 -34.24 -10.65 1.85
N LEU A 151 -33.25 -10.70 2.74
CA LEU A 151 -33.33 -11.18 4.12
C LEU A 151 -33.18 -10.03 5.13
N TYR A 152 -33.54 -8.80 4.73
CA TYR A 152 -33.50 -7.63 5.61
C TYR A 152 -34.19 -7.93 6.94
N ARG A 153 -33.49 -7.73 8.06
CA ARG A 153 -33.98 -8.00 9.43
C ARG A 153 -34.59 -9.39 9.65
N ALA A 154 -34.22 -10.39 8.84
CA ALA A 154 -34.64 -11.76 9.06
C ALA A 154 -34.06 -12.32 10.36
N ILE A 155 -34.80 -13.23 11.01
CA ILE A 155 -34.35 -13.94 12.22
C ILE A 155 -33.83 -15.31 11.77
N LEU A 156 -32.53 -15.53 11.84
CA LEU A 156 -31.81 -16.73 11.40
C LEU A 156 -31.05 -17.40 12.56
N LEU A 157 -31.46 -17.12 13.81
CA LEU A 157 -30.84 -17.62 15.04
C LEU A 157 -30.68 -19.15 14.98
N GLY A 158 -29.44 -19.63 15.11
CA GLY A 158 -29.11 -21.06 15.10
C GLY A 158 -29.51 -21.81 13.83
N SER A 159 -29.77 -21.13 12.71
CA SER A 159 -30.14 -21.79 11.45
C SER A 159 -28.95 -22.53 10.83
N ASN A 160 -29.23 -23.63 10.13
CA ASN A 160 -28.23 -24.37 9.38
C ASN A 160 -28.19 -23.88 7.94
N MET A 161 -27.18 -23.11 7.56
CA MET A 161 -26.97 -22.55 6.23
C MET A 161 -25.65 -23.04 5.60
N ASN A 162 -25.16 -24.21 6.02
CA ASN A 162 -23.93 -24.79 5.47
C ASN A 162 -24.04 -24.97 3.95
N GLY A 163 -23.02 -24.51 3.23
CA GLY A 163 -22.97 -24.57 1.75
C GLY A 163 -24.06 -23.77 1.02
N ALA A 164 -24.82 -22.91 1.71
CA ALA A 164 -25.85 -22.10 1.07
C ALA A 164 -25.26 -21.05 0.11
N TYR A 165 -26.00 -20.71 -0.94
CA TYR A 165 -25.62 -19.68 -1.92
C TYR A 165 -26.32 -18.37 -1.61
N LEU A 166 -25.60 -17.37 -1.16
CA LEU A 166 -26.09 -16.06 -0.71
C LEU A 166 -25.49 -14.88 -1.50
N ASN A 167 -24.90 -15.14 -2.66
CA ASN A 167 -24.27 -14.09 -3.50
C ASN A 167 -25.23 -12.91 -3.70
N GLY A 168 -24.76 -11.70 -3.42
CA GLY A 168 -25.53 -10.46 -3.60
C GLY A 168 -26.84 -10.37 -2.80
N SER A 169 -27.05 -11.23 -1.80
CA SER A 169 -28.24 -11.17 -0.94
C SER A 169 -28.18 -9.99 0.03
N ASN A 170 -29.35 -9.51 0.46
CA ASN A 170 -29.45 -8.45 1.47
C ASN A 170 -29.77 -9.04 2.85
N LEU A 171 -28.80 -9.08 3.75
CA LEU A 171 -28.89 -9.54 5.13
C LEU A 171 -28.73 -8.39 6.14
N GLU A 172 -28.94 -7.14 5.71
CA GLU A 172 -28.78 -5.98 6.58
C GLU A 172 -29.70 -6.07 7.82
N GLY A 173 -29.09 -5.92 9.00
CA GLY A 173 -29.76 -6.06 10.29
C GLY A 173 -30.30 -7.46 10.61
N ALA A 174 -29.95 -8.50 9.84
CA ALA A 174 -30.39 -9.86 10.12
C ALA A 174 -29.74 -10.41 11.40
N ASN A 175 -30.47 -11.26 12.13
CA ASN A 175 -29.97 -11.94 13.32
C ASN A 175 -29.52 -13.37 12.99
N LEU A 176 -28.22 -13.57 12.79
CA LEU A 176 -27.54 -14.82 12.47
C LEU A 176 -26.77 -15.39 13.67
N ASN A 177 -27.12 -15.01 14.90
CA ASN A 177 -26.43 -15.48 16.09
C ASN A 177 -26.42 -17.02 16.14
N GLY A 178 -25.24 -17.62 16.31
CA GLY A 178 -25.04 -19.07 16.33
C GLY A 178 -25.38 -19.79 15.02
N ALA A 179 -25.59 -19.09 13.90
CA ALA A 179 -25.91 -19.73 12.62
C ALA A 179 -24.71 -20.51 12.07
N HIS A 180 -24.99 -21.63 11.38
CA HIS A 180 -23.96 -22.46 10.74
C HIS A 180 -23.85 -22.10 9.26
N LEU A 181 -22.74 -21.50 8.84
CA LEU A 181 -22.49 -20.96 7.50
C LEU A 181 -21.22 -21.56 6.87
N ASN A 182 -20.81 -22.76 7.28
CA ASN A 182 -19.59 -23.41 6.82
C ASN A 182 -19.62 -23.56 5.29
N GLY A 183 -18.58 -23.09 4.60
CA GLY A 183 -18.48 -23.17 3.13
C GLY A 183 -19.59 -22.45 2.37
N SER A 184 -20.37 -21.58 3.03
CA SER A 184 -21.41 -20.80 2.36
C SER A 184 -20.80 -19.72 1.46
N ASN A 185 -21.53 -19.34 0.40
CA ASN A 185 -21.09 -18.32 -0.52
C ASN A 185 -21.85 -17.00 -0.31
N LEU A 186 -21.21 -16.04 0.37
CA LEU A 186 -21.70 -14.71 0.72
C LEU A 186 -21.02 -13.60 -0.10
N LYS A 187 -20.47 -13.92 -1.27
CA LYS A 187 -19.81 -12.93 -2.13
C LYS A 187 -20.73 -11.74 -2.40
N GLU A 188 -20.22 -10.52 -2.20
CA GLU A 188 -20.95 -9.26 -2.42
C GLU A 188 -22.27 -9.15 -1.63
N ALA A 189 -22.50 -9.97 -0.60
CA ALA A 189 -23.69 -9.88 0.23
C ALA A 189 -23.64 -8.65 1.15
N ASN A 190 -24.81 -8.05 1.43
CA ASN A 190 -24.93 -6.95 2.38
C ASN A 190 -25.28 -7.48 3.77
N LEU A 191 -24.30 -7.57 4.66
CA LEU A 191 -24.41 -7.99 6.07
C LEU A 191 -24.28 -6.80 7.04
N LYS A 192 -24.52 -5.57 6.56
CA LYS A 192 -24.40 -4.36 7.38
C LYS A 192 -25.27 -4.48 8.64
N GLU A 193 -24.69 -4.14 9.79
CA GLU A 193 -25.36 -4.20 11.10
C GLU A 193 -25.97 -5.58 11.45
N ALA A 194 -25.58 -6.65 10.76
CA ALA A 194 -26.04 -7.99 11.06
C ALA A 194 -25.41 -8.51 12.37
N ASN A 195 -26.17 -9.33 13.10
CA ASN A 195 -25.67 -10.00 14.29
C ASN A 195 -25.21 -11.42 13.94
N LEU A 196 -23.90 -11.61 13.79
CA LEU A 196 -23.22 -12.88 13.50
C LEU A 196 -22.47 -13.44 14.72
N LYS A 197 -22.84 -12.99 15.94
CA LYS A 197 -22.24 -13.49 17.18
C LYS A 197 -22.24 -15.02 17.22
N GLU A 198 -21.11 -15.61 17.56
CA GLU A 198 -20.92 -17.08 17.67
C GLU A 198 -21.28 -17.87 16.39
N ALA A 199 -21.45 -17.20 15.24
CA ALA A 199 -21.74 -17.86 13.98
C ALA A 199 -20.52 -18.63 13.46
N ASN A 200 -20.75 -19.75 12.79
CA ASN A 200 -19.69 -20.55 12.19
C ASN A 200 -19.59 -20.30 10.69
N LEU A 201 -18.65 -19.45 10.29
CA LEU A 201 -18.34 -19.03 8.91
C LEU A 201 -17.05 -19.68 8.38
N LYS A 202 -16.64 -20.84 8.94
CA LYS A 202 -15.44 -21.54 8.49
C LYS A 202 -15.50 -21.81 6.98
N GLU A 203 -14.43 -21.47 6.27
CA GLU A 203 -14.33 -21.61 4.80
C GLU A 203 -15.41 -20.84 4.01
N ALA A 204 -16.11 -19.88 4.61
CA ALA A 204 -17.12 -19.08 3.90
C ALA A 204 -16.48 -18.11 2.90
N HIS A 205 -17.15 -17.88 1.77
CA HIS A 205 -16.71 -16.95 0.73
C HIS A 205 -17.38 -15.58 0.93
N LEU A 206 -16.65 -14.59 1.42
CA LEU A 206 -17.13 -13.25 1.77
C LEU A 206 -16.47 -12.15 0.92
N HIS A 207 -15.92 -12.50 -0.24
CA HIS A 207 -15.24 -11.54 -1.12
C HIS A 207 -16.16 -10.36 -1.47
N GLY A 208 -15.71 -9.14 -1.19
CA GLY A 208 -16.49 -7.91 -1.45
C GLY A 208 -17.77 -7.76 -0.62
N ALA A 209 -18.01 -8.60 0.40
CA ALA A 209 -19.19 -8.48 1.25
C ALA A 209 -19.14 -7.21 2.12
N ASN A 210 -20.30 -6.64 2.42
CA ASN A 210 -20.43 -5.49 3.30
C ASN A 210 -20.82 -5.93 4.71
N LEU A 211 -19.87 -5.95 5.65
CA LEU A 211 -20.05 -6.29 7.07
C LEU A 211 -19.96 -5.06 7.98
N GLU A 212 -20.16 -3.85 7.46
CA GLU A 212 -20.04 -2.61 8.24
C GLU A 212 -20.92 -2.65 9.50
N GLY A 213 -20.33 -2.39 10.65
CA GLY A 213 -21.03 -2.35 11.94
C GLY A 213 -21.64 -3.68 12.39
N SER A 214 -21.32 -4.80 11.74
CA SER A 214 -21.80 -6.13 12.14
C SER A 214 -21.17 -6.59 13.46
N ASN A 215 -21.88 -7.45 14.19
CA ASN A 215 -21.36 -8.10 15.39
C ASN A 215 -20.88 -9.52 15.04
N LEU A 216 -19.58 -9.77 15.07
CA LEU A 216 -18.91 -11.04 14.81
C LEU A 216 -18.26 -11.62 16.07
N GLU A 217 -18.67 -11.15 17.26
CA GLU A 217 -18.08 -11.58 18.52
C GLU A 217 -18.12 -13.11 18.66
N GLY A 218 -16.95 -13.74 18.86
CA GLY A 218 -16.82 -15.19 19.00
C GLY A 218 -17.12 -16.00 17.74
N ALA A 219 -17.33 -15.37 16.58
CA ALA A 219 -17.57 -16.09 15.33
C ALA A 219 -16.32 -16.88 14.87
N ASN A 220 -16.54 -17.96 14.13
CA ASN A 220 -15.48 -18.75 13.52
C ASN A 220 -15.35 -18.39 12.03
N LEU A 221 -14.31 -17.66 11.65
CA LEU A 221 -13.93 -17.30 10.27
C LEU A 221 -12.67 -18.06 9.82
N GLU A 222 -12.33 -19.18 10.46
CA GLU A 222 -11.15 -19.98 10.08
C GLU A 222 -11.20 -20.31 8.58
N ARG A 223 -10.14 -19.97 7.84
CA ARG A 223 -10.02 -20.17 6.36
C ARG A 223 -11.09 -19.46 5.52
N ALA A 224 -11.77 -18.44 6.05
CA ALA A 224 -12.73 -17.65 5.28
C ALA A 224 -12.04 -16.71 4.28
N TYR A 225 -12.74 -16.36 3.18
CA TYR A 225 -12.25 -15.46 2.14
C TYR A 225 -12.91 -14.08 2.27
N LEU A 226 -12.26 -13.14 2.95
CA LEU A 226 -12.73 -11.79 3.25
C LEU A 226 -12.10 -10.71 2.35
N ASP A 227 -11.44 -11.10 1.26
CA ASP A 227 -10.77 -10.14 0.38
C ASP A 227 -11.72 -9.03 -0.11
N ARG A 228 -11.28 -7.77 -0.04
CA ARG A 228 -12.05 -6.57 -0.41
C ARG A 228 -13.38 -6.39 0.35
N SER A 229 -13.59 -7.13 1.44
CA SER A 229 -14.77 -6.95 2.28
C SER A 229 -14.70 -5.64 3.08
N ASN A 230 -15.86 -5.10 3.43
CA ASN A 230 -15.98 -3.93 4.29
C ASN A 230 -16.37 -4.37 5.70
N LEU A 231 -15.41 -4.45 6.60
CA LEU A 231 -15.56 -4.77 8.02
C LEU A 231 -15.48 -3.50 8.91
N LYS A 232 -15.67 -2.32 8.32
CA LYS A 232 -15.59 -1.04 9.06
C LYS A 232 -16.51 -1.07 10.29
N LYS A 233 -15.97 -0.74 11.46
CA LYS A 233 -16.67 -0.74 12.76
C LYS A 233 -17.28 -2.09 13.16
N ALA A 234 -16.90 -3.19 12.53
CA ALA A 234 -17.35 -4.51 12.94
C ALA A 234 -16.77 -4.89 14.31
N ASP A 235 -17.56 -5.58 15.14
CA ASP A 235 -17.09 -6.15 16.39
C ASP A 235 -16.54 -7.56 16.14
N LEU A 236 -15.22 -7.71 16.09
CA LEU A 236 -14.49 -8.96 15.86
C LEU A 236 -13.86 -9.50 17.16
N LYS A 237 -14.41 -9.14 18.33
CA LYS A 237 -13.90 -9.65 19.61
C LYS A 237 -13.94 -11.16 19.64
N HIS A 238 -12.85 -11.79 20.08
CA HIS A 238 -12.78 -13.25 20.22
C HIS A 238 -13.05 -14.05 18.94
N THR A 239 -13.05 -13.41 17.77
CA THR A 239 -13.29 -14.07 16.49
C THR A 239 -12.08 -14.90 16.08
N ASP A 240 -12.31 -16.10 15.57
CA ASP A 240 -11.25 -16.91 14.98
C ASP A 240 -11.07 -16.56 13.51
N ILE A 241 -10.05 -15.80 13.15
CA ILE A 241 -9.76 -15.37 11.77
C ILE A 241 -8.53 -16.15 11.24
N SER A 242 -8.22 -17.29 11.85
CA SER A 242 -7.00 -18.05 11.51
C SER A 242 -7.04 -18.55 10.06
N ILE A 243 -5.93 -18.36 9.33
CA ILE A 243 -5.78 -18.74 7.92
C ILE A 243 -6.79 -18.03 6.98
N ALA A 244 -7.54 -17.05 7.45
CA ALA A 244 -8.45 -16.29 6.60
C ALA A 244 -7.67 -15.35 5.68
N SER A 245 -8.27 -15.03 4.52
CA SER A 245 -7.72 -14.05 3.59
C SER A 245 -8.43 -12.70 3.75
N LEU A 246 -7.70 -11.65 4.13
CA LEU A 246 -8.20 -10.28 4.30
C LEU A 246 -7.52 -9.31 3.34
N ILE A 247 -7.18 -9.75 2.13
CA ILE A 247 -6.47 -8.91 1.17
C ILE A 247 -7.36 -7.73 0.78
N ASP A 248 -6.85 -6.51 0.89
CA ASP A 248 -7.58 -5.26 0.61
C ASP A 248 -8.88 -5.08 1.43
N ALA A 249 -9.04 -5.78 2.56
CA ALA A 249 -10.22 -5.64 3.42
C ALA A 249 -10.17 -4.33 4.24
N ASN A 250 -11.32 -3.69 4.45
CA ASN A 250 -11.42 -2.49 5.28
C ASN A 250 -11.90 -2.83 6.69
N LEU A 251 -11.03 -2.73 7.70
CA LEU A 251 -11.33 -2.95 9.12
C LEU A 251 -11.26 -1.63 9.92
N ASP A 252 -11.44 -0.48 9.29
CA ASP A 252 -11.38 0.81 9.98
C ASP A 252 -12.37 0.87 11.16
N GLY A 253 -11.89 1.23 12.35
CA GLY A 253 -12.70 1.29 13.57
C GLY A 253 -13.22 -0.06 14.07
N ALA A 254 -12.80 -1.18 13.48
CA ALA A 254 -13.21 -2.51 13.95
C ALA A 254 -12.57 -2.86 15.30
N ASN A 255 -13.16 -3.78 16.05
CA ASN A 255 -12.61 -4.26 17.31
C ASN A 255 -12.06 -5.68 17.17
N LEU A 256 -10.75 -5.85 17.19
CA LEU A 256 -10.05 -7.13 17.06
C LEU A 256 -9.66 -7.77 18.41
N THR A 257 -10.13 -7.22 19.53
CA THR A 257 -9.66 -7.65 20.85
C THR A 257 -9.95 -9.12 21.12
N GLY A 258 -8.91 -9.91 21.34
CA GLY A 258 -8.97 -11.35 21.56
C GLY A 258 -9.17 -12.18 20.29
N ALA A 259 -9.11 -11.58 19.10
CA ALA A 259 -9.17 -12.33 17.85
C ALA A 259 -7.94 -13.23 17.65
N LYS A 260 -8.12 -14.33 16.93
CA LYS A 260 -7.01 -15.17 16.45
C LYS A 260 -6.64 -14.78 15.03
N LEU A 261 -5.37 -14.45 14.81
CA LEU A 261 -4.83 -13.99 13.52
C LEU A 261 -3.74 -14.92 12.97
N TRP A 262 -3.63 -16.15 13.49
CA TRP A 262 -2.62 -17.11 13.05
C TRP A 262 -2.75 -17.37 11.55
N GLU A 263 -1.66 -17.11 10.81
CA GLU A 263 -1.59 -17.26 9.34
C GLU A 263 -2.64 -16.47 8.52
N ALA A 264 -3.32 -15.49 9.11
CA ALA A 264 -4.23 -14.63 8.35
C ALA A 264 -3.45 -13.73 7.38
N THR A 265 -3.81 -13.75 6.08
CA THR A 265 -3.20 -12.86 5.08
C THR A 265 -3.88 -11.49 5.14
N ARG A 266 -3.07 -10.43 5.16
CA ARG A 266 -3.51 -9.07 5.53
C ARG A 266 -2.89 -7.99 4.66
N SER A 267 -2.49 -8.34 3.44
CA SER A 267 -1.90 -7.35 2.52
C SER A 267 -2.97 -6.38 2.03
N GLY A 268 -2.67 -5.10 1.95
CA GLY A 268 -3.59 -4.05 1.53
C GLY A 268 -4.74 -3.74 2.50
N TRP A 269 -4.82 -4.39 3.66
CA TRP A 269 -5.91 -4.13 4.60
C TRP A 269 -5.84 -2.72 5.19
N SER A 270 -6.99 -2.10 5.43
CA SER A 270 -7.09 -0.82 6.16
C SER A 270 -7.49 -1.11 7.59
N ILE A 271 -6.81 -0.51 8.57
CA ILE A 271 -7.05 -0.72 10.01
C ILE A 271 -7.03 0.60 10.77
N LYS A 272 -7.46 1.69 10.16
CA LYS A 272 -7.45 3.01 10.80
C LYS A 272 -8.40 3.03 11.99
N ASP A 273 -7.98 3.60 13.12
CA ASP A 273 -8.77 3.68 14.35
C ASP A 273 -9.18 2.29 14.90
N VAL A 274 -8.45 1.23 14.53
CA VAL A 274 -8.76 -0.15 14.99
C VAL A 274 -8.56 -0.29 16.48
N ILE A 275 -9.50 -0.95 17.14
CA ILE A 275 -9.43 -1.26 18.58
C ILE A 275 -8.81 -2.64 18.74
N CYS A 276 -7.68 -2.72 19.44
CA CYS A 276 -7.01 -3.99 19.68
C CYS A 276 -6.18 -3.92 20.96
N GLU A 277 -6.68 -4.52 22.04
CA GLU A 277 -5.92 -4.65 23.30
C GLU A 277 -4.99 -5.85 23.28
N TYR A 278 -5.40 -6.94 22.61
CA TYR A 278 -4.60 -8.14 22.43
C TYR A 278 -5.12 -9.02 21.31
N VAL A 279 -4.26 -9.85 20.74
CA VAL A 279 -4.62 -10.93 19.79
C VAL A 279 -3.80 -12.19 20.06
N TYR A 280 -4.16 -13.27 19.36
CA TYR A 280 -3.39 -14.50 19.32
C TYR A 280 -2.79 -14.72 17.93
N PHE A 281 -1.48 -14.98 17.88
CA PHE A 281 -0.77 -15.35 16.65
C PHE A 281 -0.37 -16.82 16.62
N ASP A 282 -0.86 -17.64 17.55
CA ASP A 282 -0.69 -19.09 17.55
C ASP A 282 -2.01 -19.79 17.20
N ARG A 283 -1.90 -20.97 16.60
CA ARG A 283 -3.05 -21.76 16.13
C ARG A 283 -4.03 -22.10 17.25
N GLU A 284 -3.52 -22.34 18.44
CA GLU A 284 -4.28 -22.81 19.60
C GLU A 284 -4.92 -21.66 20.39
N GLY A 285 -4.57 -20.40 20.10
CA GLY A 285 -5.06 -19.23 20.83
C GLY A 285 -4.60 -19.21 22.30
N LYS A 286 -3.39 -19.68 22.58
CA LYS A 286 -2.83 -19.79 23.94
C LYS A 286 -1.92 -18.63 24.31
N HIS A 287 -1.22 -18.04 23.36
CA HIS A 287 -0.20 -17.03 23.61
C HIS A 287 -0.75 -15.64 23.26
N LYS A 288 -1.24 -14.95 24.28
CA LYS A 288 -1.75 -13.59 24.17
C LYS A 288 -0.60 -12.62 23.85
N THR A 289 -0.76 -11.85 22.78
CA THR A 289 0.10 -10.69 22.47
C THR A 289 -0.68 -9.43 22.80
N GLU A 290 -0.21 -8.66 23.77
CA GLU A 290 -0.85 -7.43 24.24
C GLU A 290 -0.32 -6.19 23.52
N PHE A 291 -1.16 -5.17 23.38
CA PHE A 291 -0.84 -3.90 22.72
C PHE A 291 -1.26 -2.72 23.59
N ALA A 292 -0.44 -1.68 23.63
CA ALA A 292 -0.85 -0.39 24.14
C ALA A 292 -1.90 0.25 23.19
N PRO A 293 -2.69 1.24 23.65
CA PRO A 293 -3.63 1.96 22.79
C PRO A 293 -2.97 2.47 21.49
N GLY A 294 -3.54 2.12 20.34
CA GLY A 294 -3.04 2.49 19.00
C GLY A 294 -1.78 1.74 18.53
N GLU A 295 -1.16 0.90 19.37
CA GLU A 295 0.07 0.21 19.02
C GLU A 295 -0.13 -0.83 17.91
N PHE A 296 -1.24 -1.57 17.93
CA PHE A 296 -1.56 -2.55 16.90
C PHE A 296 -1.65 -1.90 15.51
N GLU A 297 -2.38 -0.80 15.40
CA GLU A 297 -2.47 -0.02 14.16
C GLU A 297 -1.10 0.42 13.66
N ARG A 298 -0.27 0.99 14.56
CA ARG A 298 1.08 1.44 14.23
C ARG A 298 2.00 0.32 13.73
N LEU A 299 1.84 -0.89 14.25
CA LEU A 299 2.67 -2.06 13.90
C LEU A 299 2.20 -2.77 12.63
N TYR A 300 0.89 -2.84 12.40
CA TYR A 300 0.31 -3.69 11.35
C TYR A 300 -0.40 -2.94 10.22
N SER A 301 -0.43 -1.61 10.25
CA SER A 301 -0.85 -0.82 9.09
C SER A 301 0.16 -0.99 7.96
N GLU A 302 -0.33 -1.15 6.73
CA GLU A 302 0.55 -1.04 5.57
C GLU A 302 1.03 0.40 5.44
N LYS A 303 2.23 0.64 5.96
CA LYS A 303 2.87 1.96 5.87
C LYS A 303 3.13 2.31 4.42
N ALA A 304 2.66 3.48 4.02
CA ALA A 304 2.95 4.07 2.72
C ALA A 304 4.46 4.15 2.47
N ARG A 305 4.87 3.88 1.24
CA ARG A 305 6.30 3.84 0.85
C ARG A 305 6.60 4.84 -0.24
N ILE A 306 7.67 5.61 -0.08
CA ILE A 306 8.24 6.46 -1.12
C ILE A 306 9.43 5.71 -1.72
N VAL A 307 9.41 5.50 -3.03
CA VAL A 307 10.50 4.81 -3.74
C VAL A 307 11.23 5.84 -4.59
N LEU A 308 12.49 6.10 -4.25
CA LEU A 308 13.36 6.99 -5.01
C LEU A 308 14.14 6.16 -6.03
N GLN A 309 13.92 6.47 -7.31
CA GLN A 309 14.57 5.79 -8.43
C GLN A 309 15.78 6.59 -8.93
N TYR A 310 16.90 5.91 -9.15
CA TYR A 310 18.18 6.45 -9.63
C TYR A 310 18.62 5.69 -10.89
N LYS A 311 18.27 6.25 -12.06
CA LYS A 311 18.46 5.59 -13.36
C LYS A 311 19.93 5.34 -13.72
N ASP A 312 20.83 6.25 -13.33
CA ASP A 312 22.27 6.14 -13.61
C ASP A 312 23.06 5.57 -12.40
N GLY A 313 22.37 4.97 -11.44
CA GLY A 313 22.95 4.55 -10.16
C GLY A 313 23.04 5.69 -9.14
N LEU A 314 23.18 5.29 -7.87
CA LEU A 314 23.32 6.13 -6.70
C LEU A 314 24.78 6.56 -6.55
N THR A 315 25.04 7.87 -6.57
CA THR A 315 26.40 8.37 -6.36
C THR A 315 26.80 8.27 -4.89
N ARG A 316 28.10 8.32 -4.60
CA ARG A 316 28.60 8.41 -3.21
C ARG A 316 28.10 9.66 -2.50
N PHE A 317 27.88 10.74 -3.25
CA PHE A 317 27.37 12.00 -2.72
C PHE A 317 25.88 11.89 -2.37
N GLU A 318 25.08 11.28 -3.25
CA GLU A 318 23.68 10.98 -2.98
C GLU A 318 23.54 10.08 -1.75
N LEU A 319 24.27 8.96 -1.69
CA LEU A 319 24.23 8.05 -0.53
C LEU A 319 24.57 8.75 0.79
N ALA A 320 25.56 9.66 0.78
CA ALA A 320 25.96 10.42 1.96
C ALA A 320 24.92 11.48 2.38
N THR A 321 24.06 11.92 1.47
CA THR A 321 23.07 12.99 1.71
C THR A 321 21.67 12.47 2.06
N LEU A 322 21.39 11.19 1.82
CA LEU A 322 20.12 10.55 2.13
C LEU A 322 19.67 10.69 3.61
N PRO A 323 20.54 10.49 4.63
CA PRO A 323 20.13 10.72 6.02
C PRO A 323 19.73 12.19 6.29
N MET A 324 20.41 13.13 5.64
CA MET A 324 20.10 14.57 5.77
C MET A 324 18.77 14.91 5.11
N LEU A 325 18.41 14.23 4.00
CA LEU A 325 17.12 14.40 3.35
C LEU A 325 15.97 14.04 4.32
N ILE A 326 16.02 12.86 4.96
CA ILE A 326 15.00 12.46 5.95
C ILE A 326 14.93 13.48 7.09
N GLN A 327 16.07 13.87 7.66
CA GLN A 327 16.11 14.83 8.76
C GLN A 327 15.52 16.20 8.37
N PHE A 328 15.78 16.65 7.14
CA PHE A 328 15.23 17.90 6.62
C PHE A 328 13.69 17.83 6.51
N VAL A 329 13.17 16.73 5.97
CA VAL A 329 11.72 16.53 5.81
C VAL A 329 11.02 16.39 7.17
N GLU A 330 11.55 15.59 8.09
CA GLU A 330 11.00 15.45 9.45
C GLU A 330 11.03 16.78 10.23
N ARG A 331 12.04 17.63 9.99
CA ARG A 331 12.13 18.97 10.61
C ARG A 331 11.08 19.94 10.07
N ASN A 332 10.73 19.85 8.79
CA ASN A 332 9.74 20.72 8.16
C ASN A 332 8.30 20.30 8.45
N HIS A 333 8.09 19.02 8.79
CA HIS A 333 6.78 18.45 9.07
C HIS A 333 6.72 17.87 10.48
N PRO A 334 6.40 18.68 11.51
CA PRO A 334 6.29 18.21 12.89
C PRO A 334 5.33 17.02 13.01
N GLY A 335 5.81 15.92 13.61
CA GLY A 335 5.06 14.67 13.75
C GLY A 335 5.28 13.66 12.62
N CYS A 336 5.80 14.09 11.47
CA CYS A 336 6.20 13.18 10.41
C CYS A 336 7.41 12.34 10.85
N ARG A 337 7.38 11.03 10.57
CA ARG A 337 8.51 10.12 10.76
C ARG A 337 8.75 9.29 9.51
N LEU A 338 9.97 9.34 9.00
CA LEU A 338 10.41 8.61 7.82
C LEU A 338 11.57 7.68 8.18
N ARG A 339 11.59 6.48 7.60
CA ARG A 339 12.69 5.53 7.80
C ARG A 339 13.11 4.89 6.49
N TRP A 340 14.42 4.70 6.33
CA TRP A 340 14.96 3.87 5.25
C TRP A 340 14.54 2.42 5.47
N LYS A 341 13.95 1.82 4.44
CA LYS A 341 13.54 0.42 4.44
C LYS A 341 14.58 -0.47 3.78
N SER A 342 14.98 -0.10 2.56
CA SER A 342 15.84 -0.95 1.73
C SER A 342 16.47 -0.14 0.61
N PHE A 343 17.62 -0.64 0.15
CA PHE A 343 18.30 -0.25 -1.08
C PHE A 343 18.31 -1.48 -1.99
N GLN A 344 17.91 -1.32 -3.25
CA GLN A 344 17.80 -2.41 -4.22
C GLN A 344 18.45 -2.00 -5.54
N GLU A 345 19.00 -2.98 -6.24
CA GLU A 345 19.55 -2.83 -7.59
C GLU A 345 18.71 -3.69 -8.54
N ASP A 346 18.08 -3.03 -9.51
CA ASP A 346 17.12 -3.63 -10.42
C ASP A 346 17.57 -3.37 -11.88
N ALA A 347 16.93 -4.03 -12.85
CA ALA A 347 17.21 -3.81 -14.28
C ALA A 347 17.00 -2.34 -14.76
N GLY A 348 16.35 -1.50 -13.93
CA GLY A 348 16.10 -0.07 -14.20
C GLY A 348 17.03 0.91 -13.48
N GLY A 349 18.06 0.41 -12.77
CA GLY A 349 18.97 1.22 -11.95
C GLY A 349 18.87 0.86 -10.46
N GLU A 350 19.31 1.78 -9.60
CA GLU A 350 19.25 1.60 -8.14
C GLU A 350 18.02 2.31 -7.56
N SER A 351 17.45 1.75 -6.49
CA SER A 351 16.31 2.33 -5.79
C SER A 351 16.50 2.37 -4.27
N ALA A 352 16.03 3.45 -3.66
CA ALA A 352 16.00 3.63 -2.21
C ALA A 352 14.54 3.76 -1.75
N THR A 353 14.11 2.85 -0.87
CA THR A 353 12.73 2.84 -0.35
C THR A 353 12.69 3.47 1.05
N ILE A 354 11.83 4.47 1.20
CA ILE A 354 11.46 5.11 2.47
C ILE A 354 10.09 4.59 2.88
N VAL A 355 9.95 4.20 4.14
CA VAL A 355 8.67 3.93 4.78
C VAL A 355 8.24 5.17 5.54
N ILE A 356 6.97 5.56 5.36
CA ILE A 356 6.34 6.63 6.13
C ILE A 356 5.78 5.98 7.40
N GLU A 357 6.43 6.21 8.53
CA GLU A 357 6.01 5.66 9.82
C GLU A 357 4.89 6.44 10.47
N ASP A 358 4.88 7.76 10.26
CA ASP A 358 3.88 8.68 10.74
C ASP A 358 3.83 9.85 9.75
N LEU A 359 2.63 10.23 9.30
CA LEU A 359 2.43 11.38 8.42
C LEU A 359 2.36 12.70 9.20
N GLY A 360 2.15 12.65 10.52
CA GLY A 360 1.79 13.81 11.31
C GLY A 360 0.56 14.50 10.70
N ASN A 361 0.69 15.80 10.41
CA ASN A 361 -0.34 16.59 9.74
C ASN A 361 -0.10 16.77 8.23
N CYS A 362 0.84 16.02 7.64
CA CYS A 362 1.21 16.18 6.23
C CYS A 362 0.37 15.27 5.32
N GLU A 363 0.02 15.77 4.13
CA GLU A 363 -0.60 14.94 3.08
C GLU A 363 0.47 14.10 2.38
N GLU A 364 0.19 12.82 2.18
CA GLU A 364 1.14 11.87 1.60
C GLU A 364 1.66 12.29 0.21
N GLU A 365 0.78 12.80 -0.66
CA GLU A 365 1.17 13.27 -2.00
C GLU A 365 2.14 14.46 -1.95
N LYS A 366 1.91 15.41 -1.03
CA LYS A 366 2.79 16.57 -0.83
C LYS A 366 4.16 16.12 -0.32
N LEU A 367 4.18 15.19 0.64
CA LEU A 367 5.40 14.62 1.17
C LEU A 367 6.21 13.89 0.09
N ARG A 368 5.55 13.08 -0.75
CA ARG A 368 6.16 12.40 -1.90
C ARG A 368 6.79 13.40 -2.87
N ALA A 369 6.06 14.46 -3.22
CA ALA A 369 6.55 15.49 -4.12
C ALA A 369 7.76 16.25 -3.54
N GLU A 370 7.76 16.55 -2.25
CA GLU A 370 8.89 17.21 -1.58
C GLU A 370 10.14 16.32 -1.55
N VAL A 371 10.01 15.05 -1.15
CA VAL A 371 11.12 14.09 -1.10
C VAL A 371 11.74 13.92 -2.49
N GLU A 372 10.92 13.77 -3.53
CA GLU A 372 11.38 13.63 -4.91
C GLU A 372 12.03 14.93 -5.43
N GLY A 373 11.46 16.10 -5.07
CA GLY A 373 12.03 17.40 -5.39
C GLY A 373 13.41 17.62 -4.74
N LEU A 374 13.57 17.24 -3.48
CA LEU A 374 14.85 17.31 -2.76
C LEU A 374 15.89 16.38 -3.39
N LYS A 375 15.50 15.17 -3.79
CA LYS A 375 16.38 14.24 -4.54
C LYS A 375 16.94 14.92 -5.79
N ASN A 376 16.08 15.54 -6.60
CA ASN A 376 16.50 16.20 -7.84
C ASN A 376 17.42 17.41 -7.56
N GLN A 377 17.14 18.19 -6.52
CA GLN A 377 18.02 19.31 -6.12
C GLN A 377 19.41 18.85 -5.67
N ILE A 378 19.51 17.69 -5.02
CA ILE A 378 20.80 17.10 -4.63
C ILE A 378 21.61 16.75 -5.89
N ARG A 379 20.97 16.10 -6.87
CA ARG A 379 21.60 15.74 -8.15
C ARG A 379 22.08 16.97 -8.92
N GLU A 380 21.24 17.99 -9.07
CA GLU A 380 21.62 19.24 -9.74
C GLU A 380 22.80 19.94 -9.05
N LYS A 381 22.84 19.92 -7.71
CA LYS A 381 23.95 20.49 -6.95
C LYS A 381 25.24 19.70 -7.13
N GLU A 382 25.16 18.37 -7.16
CA GLU A 382 26.32 17.50 -7.46
C GLU A 382 26.86 17.79 -8.86
N GLU A 383 26.00 17.87 -9.88
CA GLU A 383 26.39 18.18 -11.25
C GLU A 383 27.04 19.55 -11.37
N ARG A 384 26.51 20.58 -10.69
CA ARG A 384 27.15 21.91 -10.66
C ARG A 384 28.50 21.89 -9.96
N LEU A 385 28.64 21.13 -8.87
CA LEU A 385 29.93 20.98 -8.17
C LEU A 385 30.96 20.27 -9.06
N LEU A 386 30.54 19.23 -9.78
CA LEU A 386 31.40 18.52 -10.74
C LEU A 386 31.77 19.40 -11.94
N ALA A 387 30.83 20.19 -12.46
CA ALA A 387 31.09 21.15 -13.54
C ALA A 387 32.06 22.25 -13.10
N ALA A 388 31.83 22.85 -11.93
CA ALA A 388 32.74 23.85 -11.36
C ALA A 388 34.14 23.29 -11.10
N ARG A 389 34.23 22.03 -10.65
CA ARG A 389 35.52 21.34 -10.50
C ARG A 389 36.21 21.12 -11.85
N SER A 390 35.48 20.67 -12.87
CA SER A 390 36.00 20.46 -14.22
C SER A 390 36.45 21.76 -14.88
N GLU A 391 35.67 22.85 -14.73
CA GLU A 391 36.06 24.19 -15.17
C GLU A 391 37.31 24.68 -14.44
N TYR A 392 37.39 24.48 -13.12
CA TYR A 392 38.57 24.82 -12.34
C TYR A 392 39.82 24.03 -12.78
N GLU A 393 39.70 22.72 -12.97
CA GLU A 393 40.77 21.87 -13.52
C GLU A 393 41.14 22.29 -14.95
N GLY A 394 40.17 22.67 -15.78
CA GLY A 394 40.37 23.21 -17.13
C GLY A 394 41.09 24.56 -17.13
N LEU A 395 40.73 25.45 -16.20
CA LEU A 395 41.37 26.75 -16.00
C LEU A 395 42.80 26.57 -15.51
N GLN A 396 43.03 25.65 -14.55
CA GLN A 396 44.37 25.27 -14.10
C GLN A 396 45.22 24.75 -15.26
N LYS A 397 44.66 23.89 -16.12
CA LYS A 397 45.37 23.33 -17.29
C LYS A 397 45.63 24.36 -18.40
N PHE A 398 44.70 25.29 -18.61
CA PHE A 398 44.88 26.42 -19.53
C PHE A 398 45.95 27.38 -19.04
N MET A 399 45.87 27.80 -17.76
CA MET A 399 46.90 28.62 -17.12
C MET A 399 48.26 27.93 -17.21
N PHE A 400 48.31 26.63 -16.91
CA PHE A 400 49.51 25.83 -17.02
C PHE A 400 50.10 25.82 -18.45
N ASN A 401 49.28 25.61 -19.47
CA ASN A 401 49.74 25.62 -20.87
C ASN A 401 50.20 27.01 -21.33
N ALA A 402 49.47 28.07 -20.98
CA ALA A 402 49.87 29.45 -21.25
C ALA A 402 51.23 29.78 -20.58
N MET A 403 51.43 29.35 -19.34
CA MET A 403 52.70 29.51 -18.62
C MET A 403 53.85 28.72 -19.25
N LYS A 404 53.58 27.52 -19.78
CA LYS A 404 54.57 26.72 -20.50
C LYS A 404 55.06 27.43 -21.77
N GLU A 405 54.16 28.06 -22.53
CA GLU A 405 54.51 28.89 -23.69
C GLU A 405 55.37 30.10 -23.31
N PHE A 406 55.03 30.80 -22.21
CA PHE A 406 55.85 31.90 -21.69
C PHE A 406 57.23 31.45 -21.17
N SER A 407 57.34 30.23 -20.63
CA SER A 407 58.62 29.69 -20.13
C SER A 407 59.60 29.27 -21.24
N MET A 408 59.10 28.91 -22.43
CA MET A 408 59.93 28.57 -23.59
C MET A 408 60.55 29.80 -24.28
N LEU A 409 60.21 31.01 -23.85
CA LEU A 409 60.66 32.28 -24.43
C LEU A 409 62.00 32.82 -23.87
N ASN A 410 62.74 32.04 -23.09
CA ASN A 410 64.08 32.41 -22.61
C ASN A 410 65.19 31.61 -23.29
N VAL A 411 65.56 31.94 -24.54
CA VAL A 411 66.95 32.10 -25.03
C VAL A 411 66.98 32.95 -26.32
N ASN A 412 67.62 34.11 -26.24
CA ASN A 412 68.12 35.05 -27.27
C ASN A 412 67.16 35.68 -28.31
N ILE A 413 66.97 37.00 -28.17
CA ILE A 413 66.80 37.91 -29.31
C ILE A 413 67.77 39.08 -29.13
N GLU A 414 68.88 39.07 -29.87
CA GLU A 414 69.43 40.32 -30.42
C GLU A 414 68.67 40.58 -31.73
N GLY A 415 68.26 41.83 -31.97
CA GLY A 415 67.83 42.29 -33.29
C GLY A 415 66.36 42.68 -33.41
N ASP A 416 66.10 43.93 -33.03
CA ASP A 416 65.21 44.93 -33.63
C ASP A 416 63.90 44.57 -34.36
N ASN A 417 62.91 45.42 -34.04
CA ASN A 417 61.65 45.70 -34.73
C ASN A 417 60.50 44.70 -34.49
N TYR A 418 59.92 44.75 -33.29
CA TYR A 418 58.48 44.95 -33.01
C TYR A 418 58.34 45.05 -31.47
N GLY A 419 57.84 46.17 -30.94
CA GLY A 419 57.69 46.33 -29.49
C GLY A 419 56.49 45.56 -28.93
N PRO A 420 56.63 44.83 -27.80
CA PRO A 420 55.49 44.36 -27.02
C PRO A 420 55.40 45.00 -25.62
N ILE A 421 54.15 45.15 -25.18
CA ILE A 421 53.69 45.53 -23.85
C ILE A 421 54.14 44.46 -22.84
N GLY A 422 54.76 44.90 -21.73
CA GLY A 422 55.02 44.07 -20.55
C GLY A 422 56.43 44.24 -19.99
N LYS A 423 56.73 45.42 -19.41
CA LYS A 423 58.02 45.75 -18.79
C LYS A 423 58.45 44.68 -17.78
N LYS A 424 59.65 44.10 -17.93
CA LYS A 424 60.37 43.44 -16.81
C LYS A 424 60.22 44.29 -15.56
N SER A 425 59.70 43.71 -14.48
CA SER A 425 59.39 44.47 -13.26
C SER A 425 60.68 45.12 -12.74
N LYS A 426 60.55 46.26 -12.06
CA LYS A 426 61.70 46.98 -11.50
C LYS A 426 62.52 46.10 -10.53
N VAL A 427 61.86 45.08 -9.97
CA VAL A 427 62.39 44.10 -9.02
C VAL A 427 63.25 43.03 -9.71
N GLU A 428 62.82 42.46 -10.85
CA GLU A 428 63.63 41.49 -11.63
C GLU A 428 64.97 42.09 -12.10
N ARG A 429 64.96 43.36 -12.49
CA ARG A 429 66.19 44.09 -12.86
C ARG A 429 67.10 44.41 -11.68
N GLN A 430 66.58 44.49 -10.45
CA GLN A 430 67.36 44.74 -9.24
C GLN A 430 67.94 43.45 -8.63
N ILE A 431 67.17 42.36 -8.61
CA ILE A 431 67.61 41.07 -8.06
C ILE A 431 68.70 40.43 -8.93
N ILE A 432 68.56 40.47 -10.26
CA ILE A 432 69.50 39.84 -11.19
C ILE A 432 70.79 40.65 -11.37
N ASN A 433 70.74 41.98 -11.27
CA ASN A 433 71.90 42.83 -11.54
C ASN A 433 72.68 43.28 -10.30
N ASN A 434 72.07 43.35 -9.10
CA ASN A 434 72.72 43.93 -7.91
C ASN A 434 72.99 42.95 -6.76
N HIS A 435 72.60 41.67 -6.84
CA HIS A 435 72.83 40.68 -5.77
C HIS A 435 72.36 41.19 -4.38
N ASP A 436 71.22 41.91 -4.34
CA ASP A 436 70.70 42.46 -3.08
C ASP A 436 70.22 41.32 -2.15
N PRO A 437 70.94 41.06 -1.04
CA PRO A 437 70.62 39.94 -0.15
C PRO A 437 69.24 40.08 0.49
N ALA A 438 68.76 41.31 0.70
CA ALA A 438 67.46 41.55 1.31
C ALA A 438 66.30 41.19 0.36
N ALA A 439 66.43 41.54 -0.92
CA ALA A 439 65.46 41.18 -1.94
C ALA A 439 65.41 39.66 -2.20
N ILE A 440 66.56 38.99 -2.18
CA ILE A 440 66.64 37.53 -2.33
C ILE A 440 66.08 36.83 -1.09
N SER A 441 66.36 37.34 0.12
CA SER A 441 65.78 36.80 1.35
C SER A 441 64.27 36.93 1.39
N ASN A 442 63.70 38.03 0.89
CA ASN A 442 62.25 38.21 0.78
C ASN A 442 61.62 37.22 -0.19
N LEU A 443 62.21 37.05 -1.37
CA LEU A 443 61.79 36.04 -2.35
C LEU A 443 61.77 34.63 -1.75
N ILE A 444 62.83 34.25 -1.02
CA ILE A 444 62.91 32.94 -0.35
C ILE A 444 61.83 32.79 0.72
N ASN A 445 61.57 33.83 1.50
CA ASN A 445 60.55 33.81 2.55
C ASN A 445 59.14 33.68 1.96
N GLU A 446 58.86 34.34 0.83
CA GLU A 446 57.58 34.22 0.12
C GLU A 446 57.40 32.83 -0.50
N ILE A 447 58.46 32.21 -1.03
CA ILE A 447 58.43 30.82 -1.51
C ILE A 447 58.28 29.82 -0.36
N LEU A 448 58.90 30.08 0.80
CA LEU A 448 58.73 29.27 1.99
C LEU A 448 57.30 29.33 2.55
N ALA A 449 56.63 30.47 2.44
CA ALA A 449 55.24 30.63 2.88
C ALA A 449 54.28 29.68 2.15
N ILE A 450 54.60 29.31 0.91
CA ILE A 450 53.82 28.38 0.07
C ILE A 450 54.41 26.96 -0.01
N ARG A 451 55.49 26.69 0.74
CA ARG A 451 56.21 25.40 0.68
C ARG A 451 55.33 24.20 0.98
N THR A 452 54.47 24.29 1.99
CA THR A 452 53.61 23.17 2.42
C THR A 452 52.68 22.73 1.30
N ASP A 453 52.10 23.69 0.60
CA ASP A 453 51.17 23.44 -0.50
C ASP A 453 51.89 22.86 -1.73
N ILE A 454 53.12 23.34 -2.01
CA ILE A 454 53.96 22.82 -3.11
C ILE A 454 54.38 21.37 -2.84
N VAL A 455 54.84 21.06 -1.63
CA VAL A 455 55.32 19.71 -1.27
C VAL A 455 54.20 18.68 -1.25
N GLN A 456 52.96 19.07 -0.95
CA GLN A 456 51.80 18.16 -0.93
C GLN A 456 51.43 17.59 -2.30
N VAL A 457 51.79 18.29 -3.38
CA VAL A 457 51.43 17.91 -4.75
C VAL A 457 52.61 17.36 -5.54
N LEU A 458 53.84 17.47 -5.02
CA LEU A 458 55.04 16.90 -5.62
C LEU A 458 55.28 15.46 -5.15
N SER A 459 56.01 14.68 -5.95
CA SER A 459 56.44 13.34 -5.51
C SER A 459 57.45 13.46 -4.34
N PRO A 460 57.61 12.43 -3.49
CA PRO A 460 58.54 12.48 -2.37
C PRO A 460 59.97 12.84 -2.77
N GLU A 461 60.46 12.34 -3.92
CA GLU A 461 61.79 12.68 -4.46
C GLU A 461 61.87 14.15 -4.89
N GLN A 462 60.83 14.67 -5.53
CA GLN A 462 60.77 16.07 -5.98
C GLN A 462 60.68 17.06 -4.81
N SER A 463 59.98 16.70 -3.73
CA SER A 463 59.91 17.52 -2.52
C SER A 463 61.27 17.64 -1.83
N VAL A 464 62.05 16.55 -1.80
CA VAL A 464 63.43 16.57 -1.29
C VAL A 464 64.33 17.46 -2.14
N ASP A 465 64.22 17.37 -3.48
CA ASP A 465 64.99 18.21 -4.39
C ASP A 465 64.59 19.70 -4.33
N PHE A 466 63.31 19.98 -4.09
CA PHE A 466 62.79 21.33 -3.89
C PHE A 466 63.38 21.96 -2.62
N ASP A 467 63.37 21.22 -1.50
CA ASP A 467 63.96 21.67 -0.24
C ASP A 467 65.47 21.88 -0.36
N ALA A 468 66.16 20.99 -1.07
CA ALA A 468 67.58 21.15 -1.37
C ALA A 468 67.86 22.44 -2.17
N ALA A 469 67.03 22.73 -3.18
CA ALA A 469 67.17 23.95 -3.99
C ALA A 469 66.93 25.23 -3.17
N ILE A 470 65.94 25.24 -2.25
CA ILE A 470 65.74 26.38 -1.33
C ILE A 470 66.97 26.55 -0.44
N LYS A 471 67.49 25.47 0.13
CA LYS A 471 68.64 25.49 1.04
C LYS A 471 69.91 25.97 0.35
N ASP A 472 70.12 25.56 -0.90
CA ASP A 472 71.24 26.00 -1.72
C ASP A 472 71.16 27.51 -2.01
N LEU A 473 69.97 28.03 -2.30
CA LEU A 473 69.76 29.47 -2.51
C LEU A 473 69.91 30.27 -1.20
N GLN A 474 69.44 29.76 -0.07
CA GLN A 474 69.68 30.37 1.25
C GLN A 474 71.16 30.45 1.58
N ALA A 475 71.94 29.41 1.26
CA ALA A 475 73.39 29.42 1.47
C ALA A 475 74.09 30.48 0.61
N GLN A 476 73.60 30.72 -0.61
CA GLN A 476 74.12 31.75 -1.51
C GLN A 476 73.82 33.19 -1.05
N VAL A 477 72.78 33.40 -0.24
CA VAL A 477 72.48 34.71 0.40
C VAL A 477 73.47 35.03 1.53
N VAL A 478 73.89 34.02 2.30
CA VAL A 478 74.77 34.18 3.47
C VAL A 478 76.26 34.29 3.08
N SER A 479 76.66 33.69 1.96
CA SER A 479 78.03 33.78 1.43
C SER A 479 78.01 33.90 -0.10
N PRO A 480 77.85 35.11 -0.67
CA PRO A 480 77.73 35.30 -2.10
C PRO A 480 79.06 35.00 -2.81
N GLN A 481 79.22 33.77 -3.31
CA GLN A 481 80.23 33.49 -4.32
C GLN A 481 79.78 34.13 -5.65
N LYS A 482 80.70 34.79 -6.36
CA LYS A 482 80.47 35.50 -7.65
C LYS A 482 80.14 34.55 -8.83
N ASP A 483 79.22 33.60 -8.65
CA ASP A 483 78.71 32.77 -9.74
C ASP A 483 77.24 33.08 -10.01
N GLN A 484 77.03 34.15 -10.79
CA GLN A 484 75.69 34.57 -11.23
C GLN A 484 74.96 33.49 -12.02
N ASP A 485 75.68 32.58 -12.68
CA ASP A 485 75.08 31.51 -13.48
C ASP A 485 74.56 30.38 -12.59
N SER A 486 75.26 30.05 -11.50
CA SER A 486 74.78 29.11 -10.48
C SER A 486 73.51 29.62 -9.79
N PHE A 487 73.49 30.90 -9.41
CA PHE A 487 72.31 31.53 -8.80
C PHE A 487 71.10 31.55 -9.76
N LYS A 488 71.31 31.93 -11.02
CA LYS A 488 70.27 31.87 -12.06
C LYS A 488 69.76 30.44 -12.27
N LYS A 489 70.65 29.44 -12.32
CA LYS A 489 70.26 28.03 -12.43
C LYS A 489 69.43 27.57 -11.22
N GLY A 490 69.79 28.00 -10.01
CA GLY A 490 69.03 27.72 -8.78
C GLY A 490 67.61 28.29 -8.83
N LEU A 491 67.46 29.57 -9.22
CA LEU A 491 66.15 30.21 -9.38
C LEU A 491 65.31 29.53 -10.48
N THR A 492 65.92 29.18 -11.61
CA THR A 492 65.23 28.43 -12.69
C THR A 492 64.76 27.06 -12.19
N LYS A 493 65.57 26.37 -11.37
CA LYS A 493 65.21 25.07 -10.80
C LYS A 493 64.02 25.20 -9.83
N LEU A 494 64.00 26.23 -8.97
CA LEU A 494 62.84 26.52 -8.10
C LEU A 494 61.58 26.86 -8.90
N GLY A 495 61.70 27.71 -9.93
CA GLY A 495 60.59 28.03 -10.82
C GLY A 495 60.00 26.78 -11.49
N GLY A 496 60.86 25.82 -11.88
CA GLY A 496 60.45 24.52 -12.43
C GLY A 496 59.66 23.65 -11.45
N PHE A 497 59.99 23.66 -10.16
CA PHE A 497 59.22 22.93 -9.14
C PHE A 497 57.87 23.59 -8.84
N VAL A 498 57.85 24.93 -8.80
CA VAL A 498 56.62 25.70 -8.68
C VAL A 498 55.69 25.42 -9.87
N LEU A 499 56.23 25.38 -11.10
CA LEU A 499 55.49 24.99 -12.31
C LEU A 499 54.96 23.55 -12.24
N LYS A 500 55.75 22.58 -11.78
CA LYS A 500 55.30 21.19 -11.59
C LYS A 500 54.23 21.06 -10.52
N ALA A 501 54.33 21.80 -9.42
CA ALA A 501 53.29 21.82 -8.40
C ALA A 501 51.96 22.36 -8.96
N MET A 502 52.01 23.27 -9.93
CA MET A 502 50.82 23.71 -10.67
C MET A 502 50.24 22.62 -11.57
N GLU A 503 51.07 21.81 -12.24
CA GLU A 503 50.60 20.65 -13.03
C GLU A 503 49.85 19.62 -12.18
N HIS A 504 50.23 19.51 -10.90
CA HIS A 504 49.71 18.50 -9.98
C HIS A 504 48.65 19.06 -9.02
N GLY A 505 48.07 20.22 -9.34
CA GLY A 505 46.85 20.71 -8.71
C GLY A 505 47.02 21.62 -7.49
N ALA A 506 48.16 22.32 -7.34
CA ALA A 506 48.33 23.33 -6.29
C ALA A 506 47.20 24.40 -6.29
N ASN A 507 46.84 24.89 -5.11
CA ASN A 507 45.75 25.86 -4.92
C ASN A 507 46.07 27.21 -5.61
N LEU A 508 45.06 27.86 -6.22
CA LEU A 508 45.20 29.14 -6.90
C LEU A 508 45.83 30.25 -6.03
N SER A 509 45.59 30.24 -4.72
CA SER A 509 46.19 31.18 -3.76
C SER A 509 47.70 30.95 -3.59
N THR A 510 48.13 29.68 -3.55
CA THR A 510 49.53 29.26 -3.58
C THR A 510 50.21 29.71 -4.87
N ILE A 511 49.51 29.57 -6.00
CA ILE A 511 49.97 29.99 -7.33
C ILE A 511 50.16 31.50 -7.39
N ALA A 512 49.15 32.27 -6.97
CA ALA A 512 49.21 33.74 -6.97
C ALA A 512 50.35 34.28 -6.09
N THR A 513 50.56 33.67 -4.91
CA THR A 513 51.64 34.04 -3.99
C THR A 513 53.01 33.70 -4.57
N ALA A 514 53.15 32.55 -5.25
CA ALA A 514 54.39 32.19 -5.95
C ALA A 514 54.75 33.22 -7.03
N PHE A 515 53.76 33.66 -7.80
CA PHE A 515 53.95 34.64 -8.87
C PHE A 515 54.28 36.04 -8.37
N GLN A 516 53.63 36.48 -7.29
CA GLN A 516 54.00 37.71 -6.61
C GLN A 516 55.45 37.67 -6.14
N ALA A 517 55.90 36.53 -5.62
CA ALA A 517 57.29 36.35 -5.19
C ALA A 517 58.29 36.56 -6.34
N PHE A 518 57.99 36.02 -7.52
CA PHE A 518 58.79 36.25 -8.73
C PHE A 518 58.55 37.62 -9.40
N GLY A 519 57.76 38.51 -8.79
CA GLY A 519 57.51 39.86 -9.29
C GLY A 519 56.62 39.91 -10.54
N ILE A 520 55.84 38.86 -10.79
CA ILE A 520 54.90 38.72 -11.90
C ILE A 520 53.50 39.07 -11.38
N HIS A 521 52.98 40.23 -11.79
CA HIS A 521 51.60 40.61 -11.50
C HIS A 521 50.65 39.97 -12.52
N LEU A 522 49.86 38.99 -12.07
CA LEU A 522 48.75 38.45 -12.85
C LEU A 522 47.63 39.50 -12.95
N PRO A 523 46.97 39.67 -14.11
CA PRO A 523 46.01 40.77 -14.34
C PRO A 523 44.61 40.54 -13.75
N PHE A 524 44.45 39.62 -12.78
CA PHE A 524 43.15 39.30 -12.19
C PHE A 524 43.16 39.57 -10.69
N GLY A 525 42.10 40.25 -10.22
CA GLY A 525 41.86 40.58 -8.81
C GLY A 525 41.03 39.52 -8.11
#